data_AF-A0A3N0BY95-F1
#
_entry.id   AF-A0A3N0BY95-F1
#
_cell.length_a   1.000
_cell.length_b   1.000
_cell.length_c   1.000
_cell.angle_alpha   90.00
_cell.angle_beta   90.00
_cell.angle_gamma   90.00
#
_symmetry.space_group_name_H-M   'P 1'
#
loop_
_entity.id
_entity.type
_entity.pdbx_description
1 polymer ?
#
loop_
_entity_poly.entity_id
_entity_poly.type
_entity_poly.pdbx_seq_one_letter_code
_entity_poly.pdbx_strand_id
1 'polypeptide(L)' 'LKTDNIRQAKGNLRKAVELYNGQRPHLSLGMKTPNQVHEKNLNTKRLWKNYYNKKCKVVDMFNETN' A
#
# COMPACT_ATOMS: atom_id res chain seq x y z
N LEU A 1 13.93 -11.60 17.56
CA LEU A 1 15.29 -12.08 17.26
C LEU A 1 16.27 -11.19 18.00
N LYS A 2 16.94 -11.73 19.03
CA LYS A 2 18.02 -11.00 19.69
C LYS A 2 19.13 -10.78 18.66
N THR A 3 19.72 -9.58 18.68
CA THR A 3 20.69 -9.15 17.67
C THR A 3 21.88 -8.55 18.40
N ASP A 4 23.00 -9.27 18.45
CA ASP A 4 24.10 -8.95 19.37
C ASP A 4 25.28 -8.26 18.68
N ASN A 5 25.35 -8.30 17.35
CA ASN A 5 26.40 -7.65 16.57
C ASN A 5 25.93 -7.25 15.17
N ILE A 6 26.73 -6.42 14.50
CA ILE A 6 26.38 -5.86 13.18
C ILE A 6 26.19 -6.94 12.10
N ARG A 7 26.95 -8.04 12.18
CA ARG A 7 26.82 -9.15 11.22
C ARG A 7 25.45 -9.83 11.36
N GLN A 8 25.03 -10.12 12.60
CA GLN A 8 23.70 -10.66 12.87
C GLN A 8 22.60 -9.67 12.47
N ALA A 9 22.78 -8.37 12.74
CA ALA A 9 21.82 -7.34 12.37
C ALA A 9 21.58 -7.31 10.86
N LYS A 10 22.66 -7.33 10.06
CA LYS A 10 22.57 -7.41 8.59
C LYS A 10 21.85 -8.68 8.13
N GLY A 11 22.14 -9.82 8.76
CA GLY A 11 21.46 -11.08 8.45
C GLY A 11 19.96 -11.05 8.76
N ASN A 12 19.58 -10.51 9.91
CA ASN A 12 18.17 -10.37 10.31
C ASN A 12 17.42 -9.39 9.41
N LEU A 13 18.03 -8.26 9.07
CA LEU A 13 17.47 -7.29 8.13
C LEU A 13 17.23 -7.92 6.76
N ARG A 14 18.23 -8.64 6.24
CA ARG A 14 18.10 -9.35 4.96
C ARG A 14 16.92 -10.32 4.97
N LYS A 15 16.81 -11.15 6.01
CA LYS A 15 15.67 -12.08 6.19
C LYS A 15 14.33 -11.34 6.21
N ALA A 16 14.23 -10.24 6.94
CA ALA A 16 12.99 -9.45 7.02
C ALA A 16 12.58 -8.89 5.65
N VAL A 17 13.55 -8.37 4.88
CA VAL A 17 13.31 -7.86 3.52
C VAL A 17 12.89 -8.99 2.57
N GLU A 18 13.56 -10.14 2.61
CA GLU A 18 13.21 -11.32 1.79
C GLU A 18 11.79 -11.81 2.10
N LEU A 19 11.41 -11.88 3.39
CA LEU A 19 10.07 -12.24 3.83
C LEU A 19 9.02 -11.25 3.30
N TYR A 20 9.27 -9.95 3.43
CA TYR A 20 8.36 -8.91 2.96
C TYR A 20 8.16 -8.98 1.44
N ASN A 21 9.25 -9.04 0.68
CA ASN A 21 9.19 -8.97 -0.77
C ASN A 21 8.70 -10.26 -1.43
N GLY A 22 9.02 -11.42 -0.84
CA GLY A 22 8.82 -12.72 -1.49
C GLY A 22 7.73 -13.59 -0.88
N GLN A 23 7.48 -13.50 0.43
CA GLN A 23 6.61 -14.47 1.13
C GLN A 23 5.32 -13.85 1.66
N ARG A 24 5.31 -12.54 1.95
CA ARG A 24 4.14 -11.88 2.53
C ARG A 24 3.21 -11.35 1.42
N PRO A 25 2.03 -11.95 1.19
CA PRO A 25 1.03 -11.33 0.33
C PRO A 25 0.46 -10.08 0.98
N HIS A 26 0.35 -8.99 0.21
CA HIS A 26 -0.11 -7.69 0.71
C HIS A 26 -1.51 -7.38 0.23
N LEU A 27 -2.35 -6.89 1.15
CA LEU A 27 -3.72 -6.48 0.84
C LEU A 27 -3.76 -5.38 -0.23
N SER A 28 -2.84 -4.40 -0.16
CA SER A 28 -2.70 -3.32 -1.15
C SER A 28 -2.35 -3.80 -2.56
N LEU A 29 -1.81 -5.02 -2.69
CA LEU A 29 -1.44 -5.66 -3.95
C LEU A 29 -2.46 -6.75 -4.35
N GLY A 30 -3.62 -6.81 -3.70
CA GLY A 30 -4.63 -7.84 -3.95
C GLY A 30 -4.12 -9.23 -3.57
N MET A 31 -3.53 -9.34 -2.38
CA MET A 31 -2.94 -10.56 -1.82
C MET A 31 -1.79 -11.15 -2.66
N LYS A 32 -1.03 -10.30 -3.33
CA LYS A 32 0.22 -10.66 -4.03
C LYS A 32 1.44 -10.14 -3.30
N THR A 33 2.59 -10.74 -3.56
CA THR A 33 3.87 -10.26 -3.01
C THR A 33 4.47 -9.16 -3.90
N PRO A 34 5.31 -8.25 -3.36
CA PRO A 34 5.99 -7.23 -4.15
C PRO A 34 6.76 -7.81 -5.34
N ASN A 35 7.48 -8.93 -5.14
CA ASN A 35 8.21 -9.59 -6.23
C ASN A 35 7.28 -10.07 -7.35
N GLN A 36 6.17 -10.71 -7.00
CA GLN A 36 5.20 -11.18 -8.00
C GLN A 36 4.62 -10.05 -8.86
N VAL A 37 4.39 -8.88 -8.25
CA VAL A 37 3.89 -7.69 -8.96
C VAL A 37 4.97 -7.12 -9.86
N HIS A 38 6.20 -7.00 -9.36
CA HIS A 38 7.32 -6.41 -10.10
C HIS A 38 7.76 -7.29 -11.28
N GLU A 39 8.05 -8.57 -11.03
CA GLU A 39 8.55 -9.52 -12.05
C GLU A 39 7.59 -9.69 -13.22
N LYS A 40 6.28 -9.68 -12.94
CA LYS A 40 5.23 -9.85 -13.95
C LYS A 40 4.66 -8.53 -14.47
N ASN A 41 5.23 -7.39 -14.06
CA ASN A 41 4.76 -6.04 -14.40
C ASN A 41 3.24 -5.87 -14.23
N LEU A 42 2.70 -6.35 -13.10
CA LEU A 42 1.25 -6.34 -12.87
C LEU A 42 0.76 -4.94 -12.52
N ASN A 43 -0.35 -4.53 -13.13
CA ASN A 43 -1.05 -3.31 -12.73
C ASN A 43 -1.81 -3.54 -11.41
N THR A 44 -1.45 -2.81 -10.36
CA THR A 44 -2.12 -2.87 -9.06
C THR A 44 -3.15 -1.75 -8.92
N LYS A 45 -4.33 -2.07 -8.39
CA LYS A 45 -5.35 -1.06 -8.09
C LYS A 45 -4.96 -0.27 -6.85
N ARG A 46 -5.04 1.06 -6.93
CA ARG A 46 -4.83 1.95 -5.78
C ARG A 46 -6.03 1.88 -4.83
N LEU A 47 -5.88 1.22 -3.69
CA LEU A 47 -6.95 1.09 -2.68
C LEU A 47 -7.01 2.27 -1.69
N TRP A 48 -5.93 3.06 -1.61
CA TRP A 48 -5.81 4.20 -0.70
C TRP A 48 -5.97 5.53 -1.45
N LYS A 49 -6.45 6.57 -0.74
CA LYS A 49 -6.94 7.88 -1.23
C LYS A 49 -8.43 8.00 -1.60
N ASN A 50 -9.25 6.98 -1.33
CA ASN A 50 -10.70 7.07 -1.51
C ASN A 50 -11.40 8.03 -0.52
N TYR A 51 -10.70 8.46 0.53
CA TYR A 51 -11.25 9.30 1.59
C TYR A 51 -11.37 10.79 1.23
N TYR A 52 -10.71 11.24 0.16
CA TYR A 52 -10.89 12.57 -0.40
C TYR A 52 -11.76 12.50 -1.65
N ASN A 53 -13.08 12.48 -1.47
CA ASN A 53 -14.04 12.76 -2.54
C ASN A 53 -15.39 13.20 -1.95
N LYS A 54 -15.43 14.43 -1.42
CA LYS A 54 -16.69 15.18 -1.35
C LYS A 54 -16.49 16.47 -2.14
N LYS A 55 -16.98 16.52 -3.38
CA LYS A 55 -17.44 17.80 -3.89
C LYS A 55 -18.60 18.19 -2.98
N CYS A 56 -18.44 19.20 -2.13
CA CYS A 56 -19.59 19.87 -1.56
C CYS A 56 -20.44 20.32 -2.75
N LYS A 57 -21.60 19.70 -2.93
CA LYS A 57 -22.65 20.32 -3.73
C LYS A 57 -23.05 21.55 -2.92
N VAL A 58 -22.48 22.71 -3.22
CA VAL A 58 -23.10 23.98 -2.83
C VAL A 58 -24.40 23.97 -3.63
N VAL A 59 -25.49 23.53 -3.00
CA VAL A 59 -26.83 23.68 -3.55
C VAL A 59 -27.09 25.17 -3.48
N ASP A 60 -27.14 25.84 -4.62
CA ASP A 60 -27.52 27.25 -4.72
C ASP A 60 -28.95 27.39 -4.19
N MET A 61 -29.08 27.78 -2.93
CA MET A 61 -30.33 27.89 -2.18
C MET A 61 -31.11 29.20 -2.51
N PHE A 62 -30.81 29.86 -3.63
CA PHE A 62 -31.27 31.22 -3.92
C PHE A 62 -31.97 31.42 -5.28
N ASN A 63 -32.36 30.37 -5.99
CA ASN A 63 -33.06 30.50 -7.29
C ASN A 63 -34.49 29.94 -7.30
N GLU A 64 -35.27 30.22 -6.24
CA GLU A 64 -36.72 30.00 -6.23
C GLU A 64 -37.47 31.23 -5.69
N THR A 65 -37.36 32.36 -6.38
CA THR A 65 -38.40 33.40 -6.39
C THR A 65 -38.42 34.06 -7.77
N ASN A 66 -39.20 33.49 -8.68
CA ASN A 66 -39.81 34.19 -9.82
C ASN A 66 -41.29 33.86 -9.80
#